data_AF-A0A0C9TGP7-F1
#
_entry.id   AF-A0A0C9TGP7-F1
#
_cell.length_a   1.000
_cell.length_b   1.000
_cell.length_c   1.000
_cell.angle_alpha   90.00
_cell.angle_beta   90.00
_cell.angle_gamma   90.00
#
_symmetry.space_group_name_H-M   'P 1'
#
loop_
_entity.id
_entity.type
_entity.pdbx_description
1 polymer ?
#
loop_
_entity_poly.entity_id
_entity_poly.type
_entity_poly.pdbx_seq_one_letter_code
_entity_poly.pdbx_strand_id
1 'polypeptide(L)' 'RFIWEHAQDVHCIMHRVKESGATFSASKVQLCVPEALILGQKCTPKGHLPGTSKVDKIIHWPDLKTIGDARAFMGLCG' A
#
# COMPACT_ATOMS: atom_id res chain seq x y z
N ARG A 1 3.99 -8.35 -23.64
CA ARG A 1 5.34 -8.10 -23.07
C ARG A 1 5.27 -7.92 -21.55
N PHE A 2 4.51 -6.93 -21.07
CA PHE A 2 4.32 -6.62 -19.63
C PHE A 2 3.99 -7.81 -18.72
N ILE A 3 3.05 -8.68 -19.10
CA ILE A 3 2.60 -9.80 -18.23
C ILE A 3 3.69 -10.87 -18.06
N TRP A 4 4.43 -11.18 -19.13
CA TRP A 4 5.51 -12.18 -19.08
C TRP A 4 6.68 -11.69 -18.20
N GLU A 5 7.10 -10.43 -18.41
CA GLU A 5 8.14 -9.80 -17.58
C GLU A 5 7.71 -9.77 -16.11
N HIS A 6 6.46 -9.39 -15.82
CA HIS A 6 5.91 -9.41 -14.46
C HIS A 6 5.93 -10.81 -13.83
N ALA A 7 5.52 -11.84 -14.57
CA ALA A 7 5.54 -13.21 -14.08
C ALA A 7 6.97 -13.70 -13.77
N GLN A 8 7.93 -13.32 -14.61
CA GLN A 8 9.33 -13.66 -14.41
C GLN A 8 9.94 -12.94 -13.19
N ASP A 9 9.61 -11.66 -13.00
CA ASP A 9 10.03 -10.89 -11.83
C ASP A 9 9.45 -11.48 -10.54
N VAL A 10 8.15 -11.80 -10.51
CA VAL A 10 7.48 -12.42 -9.37
C VAL A 10 8.13 -13.76 -9.05
N HIS A 11 8.39 -14.61 -10.06
CA HIS A 11 9.06 -15.90 -9.86
C HIS A 11 10.44 -15.74 -9.21
N CYS A 12 11.28 -14.83 -9.73
CA CYS A 12 12.61 -14.55 -9.18
C CYS A 12 12.56 -14.08 -7.72
N ILE A 13 11.64 -13.16 -7.40
CA ILE A 13 11.47 -12.63 -6.04
C ILE A 13 11.02 -13.73 -5.09
N MET A 14 9.99 -14.50 -5.47
CA MET A 14 9.46 -15.57 -4.62
C MET A 14 10.49 -16.66 -4.36
N HIS A 15 11.30 -17.02 -5.37
CA HIS A 15 12.39 -17.98 -5.22
C HIS A 15 13.40 -17.52 -4.17
N ARG A 16 13.89 -16.27 -4.28
CA ARG A 16 14.88 -15.72 -3.33
C ARG A 16 14.35 -15.64 -1.90
N VAL A 17 13.09 -15.25 -1.72
CA VAL A 17 12.45 -15.19 -0.40
C VAL A 17 12.32 -16.60 0.20
N LYS A 18 12.01 -17.60 -0.63
CA LYS A 18 11.99 -19.00 -0.20
C LYS A 18 13.37 -19.49 0.21
N GLU A 19 14.42 -19.18 -0.56
CA GLU A 19 15.80 -19.56 -0.26
C GLU A 19 16.32 -18.95 1.05
N SER A 20 15.86 -17.74 1.40
CA SER A 20 16.19 -17.12 2.70
C SER A 20 15.42 -17.70 3.89
N GLY A 21 14.51 -18.67 3.66
CA GLY A 21 13.65 -19.24 4.70
C GLY A 21 12.49 -18.33 5.14
N ALA A 22 12.25 -17.23 4.43
CA ALA A 22 11.13 -16.33 4.70
C ALA A 22 9.83 -16.84 4.04
N THR A 23 8.69 -16.40 4.56
CA THR A 23 7.37 -16.82 4.06
C THR A 23 6.48 -15.62 3.78
N PHE A 24 5.55 -15.79 2.82
CA PHE A 24 4.52 -14.80 2.53
C PHE A 24 3.23 -15.16 3.26
N SER A 25 2.54 -14.16 3.78
CA SER A 25 1.18 -14.33 4.26
C SER A 25 0.22 -14.36 3.08
N ALA A 26 -0.43 -15.51 2.85
CA ALA A 26 -1.38 -15.69 1.74
C ALA A 26 -2.53 -14.67 1.78
N SER A 27 -2.96 -14.24 2.97
CA SER A 27 -4.05 -13.26 3.13
C SER A 27 -3.63 -11.81 2.86
N LYS A 28 -2.32 -11.52 2.82
CA LYS A 28 -1.80 -10.15 2.65
C LYS A 28 -1.09 -9.93 1.32
N VAL A 29 -0.71 -11.01 0.62
CA VAL A 29 0.05 -10.89 -0.63
C VAL A 29 -0.85 -10.35 -1.74
N GLN A 30 -0.34 -9.40 -2.52
CA GLN A 30 -1.02 -8.83 -3.68
C GLN A 30 -0.20 -9.20 -4.93
N LEU A 31 -0.64 -10.22 -5.68
CA LEU A 31 0.06 -10.72 -6.87
C LEU A 31 -0.80 -10.56 -8.11
N CYS A 32 -0.18 -10.17 -9.23
CA CYS A 32 -0.82 -10.06 -10.55
C CYS A 32 -2.10 -9.20 -10.55
N VAL A 33 -2.19 -8.19 -9.68
CA VAL A 33 -3.29 -7.23 -9.61
C VAL A 33 -2.93 -5.95 -10.36
N PRO A 34 -3.90 -5.28 -11.02
CA PRO A 34 -3.65 -4.02 -11.73
C PRO A 34 -3.35 -2.86 -10.79
N GLU A 35 -3.75 -2.95 -9.52
CA GLU A 35 -3.53 -1.94 -8.49
C GLU A 35 -3.13 -2.62 -7.19
N ALA A 36 -2.13 -2.06 -6.49
CA ALA A 36 -1.61 -2.60 -5.24
C ALA A 36 -1.61 -1.54 -4.14
N LEU A 37 -1.75 -1.98 -2.89
CA LEU A 37 -1.67 -1.09 -1.72
C LEU A 37 -0.26 -1.19 -1.14
N ILE A 38 0.59 -0.22 -1.47
CA ILE A 38 1.98 -0.18 -1.04
C ILE A 38 2.14 0.95 -0.04
N LEU A 39 2.53 0.62 1.20
CA LEU A 39 2.74 1.60 2.29
C LEU A 39 1.54 2.55 2.51
N GLY A 40 0.31 2.04 2.34
CA GLY A 40 -0.91 2.84 2.49
C GLY A 40 -1.23 3.75 1.30
N GLN A 41 -0.48 3.67 0.20
CA GLN A 41 -0.80 4.29 -1.08
C GLN A 41 -1.35 3.26 -2.06
N LYS A 42 -2.34 3.65 -2.83
CA LYS A 42 -2.89 2.86 -3.92
C LYS A 42 -2.08 3.15 -5.17
N CYS A 43 -1.21 2.22 -5.55
CA CYS A 43 -0.41 2.30 -6.76
C CYS A 43 -1.21 1.75 -7.94
N THR A 44 -1.38 2.56 -8.97
CA THR A 44 -2.12 2.22 -10.19
C THR A 44 -1.21 2.43 -11.40
N PRO A 45 -1.57 1.92 -12.59
CA PRO A 45 -0.77 2.16 -13.80
C PRO A 45 -0.68 3.63 -14.19
N LYS A 46 -1.60 4.47 -13.68
CA LYS A 46 -1.65 5.91 -13.94
C LYS A 46 -0.88 6.74 -12.90
N GLY A 47 -0.34 6.11 -11.87
CA GLY A 47 0.35 6.78 -10.76
C GLY A 47 -0.18 6.38 -9.39
N HIS A 48 0.18 7.18 -8.39
CA HIS A 48 -0.13 6.89 -6.98
C HIS A 48 -1.33 7.69 -6.51
N LEU A 49 -2.21 7.03 -5.77
CA LEU A 49 -3.37 7.63 -5.12
C LEU A 49 -3.27 7.39 -3.60
N PRO A 50 -3.86 8.25 -2.77
CA PRO A 50 -4.00 7.97 -1.35
C PRO A 50 -4.79 6.67 -1.13
N GLY A 51 -4.37 5.84 -0.16
CA GLY A 51 -5.16 4.67 0.22
C GLY A 51 -6.53 5.07 0.76
N THR A 52 -7.55 4.26 0.50
CA THR A 52 -8.94 4.53 0.90
C THR A 52 -9.05 4.81 2.40
N SER A 53 -8.37 4.01 3.23
CA SER A 53 -8.34 4.24 4.68
C SER A 53 -7.77 5.61 5.09
N LYS A 54 -6.78 6.15 4.35
CA LYS A 54 -6.23 7.48 4.62
C LYS A 54 -7.27 8.56 4.27
N VAL A 55 -7.96 8.40 3.14
CA VAL A 55 -9.04 9.29 2.70
C VAL A 55 -10.20 9.27 3.68
N ASP A 56 -10.65 8.08 4.09
CA ASP A 56 -11.77 7.91 5.02
C ASP A 56 -11.50 8.60 6.36
N LYS A 57 -10.26 8.49 6.87
CA LYS A 57 -9.85 9.17 8.11
C LYS A 57 -9.86 10.69 7.99
N ILE A 58 -9.53 11.24 6.82
CA ILE A 58 -9.58 12.68 6.57
C ILE A 58 -11.04 13.16 6.48
N ILE A 59 -11.89 12.43 5.77
CA ILE A 59 -13.30 12.77 5.57
C ILE A 59 -14.07 12.75 6.90
N HIS A 60 -13.83 11.74 7.74
CA HIS A 60 -14.55 11.54 9.00
C HIS A 60 -13.80 12.11 10.21
N TRP A 61 -12.81 12.98 9.98
CA TRP A 61 -12.06 13.58 11.08
C TRP A 61 -12.97 14.48 11.93
N PRO A 62 -12.99 14.32 13.27
CA PRO A 62 -13.84 15.14 14.13
C PRO A 62 -13.34 16.58 14.24
N ASP A 63 -14.20 17.50 14.69
CA ASP A 63 -13.82 18.90 14.87
C ASP A 63 -12.56 19.05 15.73
N LEU A 64 -11.64 19.92 15.27
CA LEU A 64 -10.39 20.21 15.95
C LEU A 64 -10.65 21.06 17.20
N LYS A 65 -10.72 20.42 18.37
CA LYS A 65 -11.00 21.10 19.65
C LYS A 65 -9.72 21.49 20.39
N THR A 66 -8.62 20.79 20.14
CA THR A 66 -7.35 21.02 20.83
C THR A 66 -6.19 21.21 19.85
N ILE A 67 -5.10 21.82 20.35
CA ILE A 67 -3.84 21.92 19.60
C ILE A 67 -3.27 20.53 19.26
N GLY A 68 -3.52 19.53 20.12
CA GLY A 68 -3.14 18.14 19.88
C GLY A 68 -3.85 17.56 18.66
N ASP A 69 -5.15 17.78 18.53
CA ASP A 69 -5.96 17.31 17.39
C ASP A 69 -5.47 17.92 16.08
N ALA A 70 -5.15 19.22 16.09
CA ALA A 70 -4.59 19.91 14.93
C ALA A 70 -3.24 19.32 14.49
N ARG A 71 -2.34 19.01 15.44
CA ARG A 71 -1.06 18.36 15.15
C ARG A 71 -1.24 16.93 14.61
N ALA A 72 -2.16 16.16 15.20
CA ALA A 72 -2.46 14.81 14.76
C ALA A 72 -3.02 14.80 13.33
N PHE A 73 -3.92 15.74 13.01
CA PHE A 73 -4.45 15.90 11.67
C PHE A 73 -3.36 16.28 10.67
N MET A 74 -2.51 17.26 10.99
CA MET A 74 -1.37 17.62 10.12
C MET A 74 -0.41 16.44 9.92
N GLY A 75 -0.17 15.64 10.96
CA GLY A 75 0.62 14.41 10.87
C GLY A 75 -0.02 13.33 10.01
N LEU A 76 -1.36 13.26 9.96
CA LEU A 76 -2.09 12.37 9.05
C LEU A 76 -1.99 12.84 7.60
N CYS A 77 -2.02 14.15 7.35
CA CYS A 77 -1.96 14.71 5.99
C CYS A 77 -0.56 14.64 5.34
N GLY A 78 0.49 14.66 6.16
CA GLY A 78 1.88 14.38 5.72
C GLY A 78 2.04 12.99 5.11
#